data_AF-A0A7R9ACK7-F1
#
_entry.id   AF-A0A7R9ACK7-F1
#
_cell.length_a   1.000
_cell.length_b   1.000
_cell.length_c   1.000
_cell.angle_alpha   90.00
_cell.angle_beta   90.00
_cell.angle_gamma   90.00
#
_symmetry.space_group_name_H-M   'P 1'
#
loop_
_entity.id
_entity.type
_entity.pdbx_description
1 polymer ?
#
loop_
_entity_poly.entity_id
_entity_poly.type
_entity_poly.pdbx_seq_one_letter_code
_entity_poly.pdbx_strand_id
1 'polypeptide(L)'
;MNDETKTLRRILCCAGKEYVLTHYSWEGDALVRAGLPSYVIQEEFHRYDGYWWRPTMTNDGVCHILYEEVDETGVETYKIGSGMSPEETTEEQRFPRAGSRNARFALKVLRFHLPFGNGKAEEDEEREDDVNVDVDVLTGSLELLFPWAEYLIDANWTPDGSSIWVKLLDRKQRQLEGALLPLETFSLPSIVDEEETETESSLPDPLVFLHLESPTSYLNSRLVCPKVDGVVRFIESWPRDIIYSTEQSGYQHLYFASCGQENSVRTRQLTKGPWVVMAEEIWVDEEKNLIYFLANKDTPLEKHLYVASYLQESEPVCLTQQGLSHHVFLDKGCRILVSSCSRLDMPPLTQVFRILSSKDIHGITIEPVGQLLPSPDSNAWVGYTPPEVHACQISSGETLYALFFPPRNLVPGQKYPVILNVYGGPKVQIVTNSFKGRRELRNHVLASMGYCVVCIDGRGSANRGFLFESHIFGRLGLVELDDQVEVLSWLADQNPYMDMNRVAIHGWSYGGYISLMALVSYPHVFKVSVAAAPVTSWRLYDTGYTERYIDLPQANPDGYDNGSVLSHVHKFPEE
;
A
#
# COMPACT_ATOMS: atom_id res chain seq x y z
N MET A 1 -10.75 -24.96 -36.93
CA MET A 1 -9.60 -24.92 -36.01
C MET A 1 -9.78 -23.62 -35.28
N ASN A 2 -10.07 -23.73 -33.98
CA ASN A 2 -10.33 -22.60 -33.10
C ASN A 2 -9.03 -21.84 -32.93
N ASP A 3 -9.03 -20.58 -33.32
CA ASP A 3 -8.00 -19.60 -32.96
C ASP A 3 -8.71 -18.58 -32.07
N GLU A 4 -8.98 -18.98 -30.82
CA GLU A 4 -9.48 -18.07 -29.79
C GLU A 4 -8.29 -17.50 -29.02
N THR A 5 -7.48 -16.67 -29.68
CA THR A 5 -6.57 -15.74 -29.00
C THR A 5 -7.39 -14.78 -28.16
N LYS A 6 -7.60 -15.12 -26.88
CA LYS A 6 -8.31 -14.26 -25.91
C LYS A 6 -7.46 -13.01 -25.65
N THR A 7 -7.83 -11.93 -26.31
CA THR A 7 -7.15 -10.64 -26.31
C THR A 7 -7.88 -9.68 -25.36
N LEU A 8 -7.18 -9.06 -24.39
CA LEU A 8 -7.63 -7.85 -23.69
C LEU A 8 -6.41 -7.06 -23.17
N ARG A 9 -6.32 -5.73 -23.30
CA ARG A 9 -7.41 -4.77 -23.15
C ARG A 9 -7.45 -3.74 -24.29
N ARG A 10 -8.65 -3.61 -24.87
CA ARG A 10 -9.10 -2.50 -25.73
C ARG A 10 -9.00 -1.18 -24.97
N ILE A 11 -8.68 -0.09 -25.67
CA ILE A 11 -9.55 1.09 -25.86
C ILE A 11 -8.73 2.20 -26.51
N LEU A 12 -9.24 2.69 -27.64
CA LEU A 12 -9.15 4.11 -27.95
C LEU A 12 -10.48 4.57 -28.53
N CYS A 13 -11.38 5.07 -27.67
CA CYS A 13 -12.71 5.46 -28.10
C CYS A 13 -12.74 6.95 -28.43
N CYS A 14 -12.44 7.28 -29.68
CA CYS A 14 -12.96 8.48 -30.33
C CYS A 14 -13.75 8.04 -31.56
N ALA A 15 -15.01 8.49 -31.67
CA ALA A 15 -15.95 8.09 -32.72
C ALA A 15 -16.39 6.59 -32.73
N GLY A 16 -16.26 5.87 -31.60
CA GLY A 16 -16.77 4.50 -31.47
C GLY A 16 -15.92 3.41 -32.11
N LYS A 17 -14.70 3.74 -32.59
CA LYS A 17 -13.72 2.76 -33.07
C LYS A 17 -12.91 2.19 -31.89
N GLU A 18 -12.42 0.96 -32.02
CA GLU A 18 -11.56 0.29 -31.05
C GLU A 18 -10.35 -0.29 -31.79
N TYR A 19 -9.14 -0.09 -31.25
CA TYR A 19 -7.90 -0.63 -31.81
C TYR A 19 -7.19 -1.50 -30.79
N VAL A 20 -6.56 -2.57 -31.26
CA VAL A 20 -5.69 -3.45 -30.46
C VAL A 20 -4.25 -2.96 -30.64
N LEU A 21 -3.56 -2.69 -29.54
CA LEU A 21 -2.20 -2.14 -29.58
C LEU A 21 -1.12 -3.16 -29.22
N THR A 22 -1.50 -4.31 -28.66
CA THR A 22 -0.59 -5.40 -28.29
C THR A 22 -1.23 -6.74 -28.62
N HIS A 23 -0.41 -7.67 -29.12
CA HIS A 23 -0.80 -9.06 -29.33
C HIS A 23 -0.04 -9.94 -28.34
N TYR A 24 -0.74 -10.84 -27.66
CA TYR A 24 -0.13 -11.75 -26.70
C TYR A 24 -0.85 -13.10 -26.72
N SER A 25 -0.11 -14.18 -26.42
CA SER A 25 -0.63 -15.54 -26.46
C SER A 25 -0.89 -16.06 -25.04
N TRP A 26 -2.06 -16.70 -24.86
CA TRP A 26 -2.39 -17.48 -23.66
C TRP A 26 -2.17 -18.99 -23.87
N GLU A 27 -1.82 -19.39 -25.09
CA GLU A 27 -1.65 -20.78 -25.50
C GLU A 27 -0.18 -21.05 -25.86
N GLY A 28 0.42 -22.05 -25.20
CA GLY A 28 1.80 -22.48 -25.43
C GLY A 28 2.72 -22.37 -24.21
N ASP A 29 4.03 -22.58 -24.42
CA ASP A 29 5.08 -22.55 -23.39
C ASP A 29 5.45 -21.12 -22.93
N ALA A 30 4.98 -20.06 -23.60
CA ALA A 30 5.29 -18.67 -23.27
C ALA A 30 4.05 -17.93 -22.77
N LEU A 31 4.01 -17.57 -21.48
CA LEU A 31 2.90 -16.86 -20.84
C LEU A 31 3.28 -15.41 -20.55
N VAL A 32 3.25 -14.62 -21.63
CA VAL A 32 3.63 -13.20 -21.60
C VAL A 32 2.39 -12.32 -21.69
N ARG A 33 2.27 -11.32 -20.81
CA ARG A 33 1.16 -10.36 -20.76
C ARG A 33 1.70 -8.95 -20.95
N ALA A 34 0.89 -8.06 -21.52
CA ALA A 34 1.23 -6.66 -21.72
C ALA A 34 0.23 -5.75 -21.00
N GLY A 35 0.72 -4.78 -20.24
CA GLY A 35 -0.11 -3.76 -19.59
C GLY A 35 -0.84 -4.24 -18.33
N LEU A 36 -0.58 -5.46 -17.87
CA LEU A 36 -1.20 -6.06 -16.68
C LEU A 36 -0.11 -6.57 -15.72
N PRO A 37 -0.01 -6.02 -14.50
CA PRO A 37 0.98 -6.47 -13.52
C PRO A 37 0.72 -7.89 -13.03
N SER A 38 1.76 -8.56 -12.51
CA SER A 38 1.63 -9.90 -11.91
C SER A 38 0.77 -9.90 -10.63
N TYR A 39 0.33 -11.08 -10.19
CA TYR A 39 -0.48 -11.23 -8.97
C TYR A 39 0.15 -10.53 -7.74
N VAL A 40 1.44 -10.75 -7.50
CA VAL A 40 2.15 -10.18 -6.34
C VAL A 40 2.19 -8.66 -6.39
N ILE A 41 2.34 -8.07 -7.58
CA ILE A 41 2.32 -6.60 -7.73
C ILE A 41 0.96 -6.02 -7.37
N GLN A 42 -0.11 -6.70 -7.76
CA GLN A 42 -1.47 -6.26 -7.44
C GLN A 42 -1.79 -6.43 -5.94
N GLU A 43 -1.49 -7.61 -5.38
CA GLU A 43 -1.86 -7.95 -4.00
C GLU A 43 -0.99 -7.21 -2.97
N GLU A 44 0.34 -7.19 -3.16
CA GLU A 44 1.28 -6.81 -2.10
C GLU A 44 1.81 -5.38 -2.20
N PHE A 45 1.67 -4.80 -3.39
CA PHE A 45 2.16 -3.47 -3.74
C PHE A 45 1.07 -2.56 -4.32
N HIS A 46 -0.18 -3.04 -4.41
CA HIS A 46 -1.37 -2.28 -4.78
C HIS A 46 -1.27 -1.53 -6.12
N ARG A 47 -0.50 -2.05 -7.08
CA ARG A 47 -0.44 -1.53 -8.45
C ARG A 47 -1.23 -2.44 -9.40
N TYR A 48 -2.30 -1.88 -9.97
CA TYR A 48 -3.26 -2.62 -10.81
C TYR A 48 -3.12 -2.30 -12.30
N ASP A 49 -2.43 -1.22 -12.63
CA ASP A 49 -2.15 -0.80 -14.00
C ASP A 49 -0.68 -1.07 -14.35
N GLY A 50 -0.47 -1.62 -15.55
CA GLY A 50 0.85 -1.85 -16.14
C GLY A 50 1.09 -1.00 -17.37
N TYR A 51 0.36 0.11 -17.56
CA TYR A 51 0.54 1.00 -18.70
C TYR A 51 0.29 2.46 -18.33
N TRP A 52 1.00 3.37 -19.01
CA TRP A 52 1.00 4.80 -18.70
C TRP A 52 1.07 5.63 -19.98
N TRP A 53 0.09 6.51 -20.15
CA TRP A 53 0.05 7.47 -21.25
C TRP A 53 1.11 8.55 -21.07
N ARG A 54 1.82 8.89 -22.15
CA ARG A 54 2.67 10.07 -22.15
C ARG A 54 1.81 11.33 -21.96
N PRO A 55 2.17 12.25 -21.03
CA PRO A 55 1.36 13.42 -20.71
C PRO A 55 1.36 14.48 -21.81
N THR A 56 2.39 14.48 -22.66
CA THR A 56 2.58 15.42 -23.75
C THR A 56 2.43 14.73 -25.10
N MET A 57 1.68 15.36 -26.02
CA MET A 57 1.64 14.93 -27.42
C MET A 57 2.81 15.57 -28.17
N THR A 58 3.47 14.80 -29.02
CA THR A 58 4.53 15.32 -29.88
C THR A 58 3.92 16.19 -30.99
N ASN A 59 4.71 17.13 -31.53
CA ASN A 59 4.23 18.07 -32.55
C ASN A 59 3.77 17.40 -33.85
N ASP A 60 4.24 16.18 -34.12
CA ASP A 60 3.89 15.34 -35.27
C ASP A 60 2.62 14.50 -35.04
N GLY A 61 2.02 14.55 -33.84
CA GLY A 61 0.78 13.84 -33.52
C GLY A 61 0.98 12.37 -33.11
N VAL A 62 2.21 11.96 -32.82
CA VAL A 62 2.53 10.61 -32.32
C VAL A 62 2.13 10.47 -30.85
N CYS A 63 1.29 9.49 -30.58
CA CYS A 63 0.92 9.05 -29.25
C CYS A 63 1.92 8.01 -28.72
N HIS A 64 2.19 8.08 -27.42
CA HIS A 64 3.10 7.17 -26.74
C HIS A 64 2.40 6.55 -25.52
N ILE A 65 2.52 5.23 -25.36
CA ILE A 65 2.09 4.51 -24.15
C ILE A 65 3.27 3.66 -23.68
N LEU A 66 3.75 3.95 -22.47
CA LEU A 66 4.64 3.04 -21.75
C LEU A 66 3.83 1.85 -21.26
N TYR A 67 4.35 0.64 -21.36
CA TYR A 67 3.74 -0.52 -20.73
C TYR A 67 4.77 -1.51 -20.20
N GLU A 68 4.34 -2.24 -19.17
CA GLU A 68 5.02 -3.38 -18.59
C GLU A 68 4.61 -4.65 -19.33
N GLU A 69 5.61 -5.39 -19.80
CA GLU A 69 5.46 -6.76 -20.25
C GLU A 69 5.85 -7.70 -19.11
N VAL A 70 5.00 -8.67 -18.80
CA VAL A 70 5.17 -9.61 -17.67
C VAL A 70 5.23 -11.04 -18.21
N ASP A 71 6.31 -11.76 -17.90
CA ASP A 71 6.51 -13.17 -18.23
C ASP A 71 6.35 -14.05 -16.98
N GLU A 72 5.28 -14.86 -16.95
CA GLU A 72 4.94 -15.76 -15.85
C GLU A 72 5.31 -17.23 -16.13
N THR A 73 6.06 -17.51 -17.20
CA THR A 73 6.42 -18.89 -17.61
C THR A 73 7.12 -19.67 -16.50
N GLY A 74 7.95 -18.98 -15.70
CA GLY A 74 8.67 -19.57 -14.57
C GLY A 74 7.89 -19.66 -13.26
N VAL A 75 6.65 -19.16 -13.20
CA VAL A 75 5.85 -19.05 -11.97
C VAL A 75 5.00 -20.30 -11.75
N GLU A 76 5.03 -20.82 -10.53
CA GLU A 76 4.24 -21.99 -10.12
C GLU A 76 2.73 -21.75 -10.31
N THR A 77 2.00 -22.80 -10.71
CA THR A 77 0.54 -22.75 -10.94
C THR A 77 -0.21 -23.56 -9.91
N TYR A 78 -1.32 -23.01 -9.43
CA TYR A 78 -2.21 -23.64 -8.46
C TYR A 78 -3.63 -23.67 -8.97
N LYS A 79 -4.39 -24.67 -8.53
CA LYS A 79 -5.82 -24.79 -8.82
C LYS A 79 -6.62 -24.32 -7.63
N ILE A 80 -7.40 -23.27 -7.81
CA ILE A 80 -8.29 -22.70 -6.80
C ILE A 80 -9.72 -23.10 -7.17
N GLY A 81 -10.56 -23.47 -6.20
CA GLY A 81 -11.96 -23.81 -6.48
C GLY A 81 -12.69 -22.63 -7.12
N SER A 82 -13.37 -22.83 -8.26
CA SER A 82 -14.16 -21.76 -8.88
C SER A 82 -15.42 -21.53 -8.05
N GLY A 83 -15.65 -20.28 -7.65
CA GLY A 83 -16.91 -19.85 -7.02
C GLY A 83 -17.95 -19.37 -8.02
N MET A 84 -17.58 -19.23 -9.30
CA MET A 84 -18.36 -18.50 -10.30
C MET A 84 -19.00 -19.38 -11.37
N SER A 85 -18.45 -20.56 -11.65
CA SER A 85 -18.98 -21.50 -12.64
C SER A 85 -19.36 -22.83 -11.99
N PRO A 86 -20.62 -23.28 -12.10
CA PRO A 86 -21.02 -24.62 -11.66
C PRO A 86 -20.34 -25.75 -12.43
N GLU A 87 -19.82 -25.47 -13.63
CA GLU A 87 -19.26 -26.46 -14.56
C GLU A 87 -17.73 -26.57 -14.45
N GLU A 88 -17.04 -25.46 -14.13
CA GLU A 88 -15.60 -25.47 -13.84
C GLU A 88 -15.39 -25.65 -12.34
N THR A 89 -14.80 -26.77 -11.95
CA THR A 89 -14.55 -27.03 -10.52
C THR A 89 -13.37 -26.22 -9.98
N THR A 90 -12.47 -25.77 -10.86
CA THR A 90 -11.23 -25.08 -10.47
C THR A 90 -10.72 -24.12 -11.54
N GLU A 91 -10.10 -23.03 -11.12
CA GLU A 91 -9.37 -22.06 -11.94
C GLU A 91 -7.86 -22.17 -11.69
N GLU A 92 -7.04 -22.02 -12.73
CA GLU A 92 -5.58 -22.02 -12.62
C GLU A 92 -5.05 -20.61 -12.34
N GLN A 93 -4.33 -20.46 -11.23
CA GLN A 93 -3.74 -19.22 -10.77
C GLN A 93 -2.21 -19.34 -10.73
N ARG A 94 -1.51 -18.36 -11.30
CA ARG A 94 -0.06 -18.19 -11.10
C ARG A 94 0.16 -17.58 -9.72
N PHE A 95 0.88 -18.30 -8.86
CA PHE A 95 1.05 -17.93 -7.45
C PHE A 95 2.49 -18.24 -7.01
N PRO A 96 3.37 -17.24 -6.95
CA PRO A 96 4.74 -17.42 -6.50
C PRO A 96 4.76 -17.46 -4.97
N ARG A 97 4.82 -18.66 -4.39
CA ARG A 97 5.02 -18.80 -2.94
C ARG A 97 6.44 -18.40 -2.52
N ALA A 98 6.63 -18.07 -1.24
CA ALA A 98 7.91 -17.72 -0.67
C ALA A 98 9.04 -18.70 -1.06
N GLY A 99 10.14 -18.16 -1.59
CA GLY A 99 11.30 -18.91 -2.08
C GLY A 99 11.18 -19.46 -3.52
N SER A 100 10.01 -19.37 -4.16
CA SER A 100 9.83 -19.74 -5.58
C SER A 100 10.19 -18.57 -6.52
N ARG A 101 10.00 -18.73 -7.84
CA ARG A 101 10.31 -17.69 -8.83
C ARG A 101 9.14 -16.71 -8.97
N ASN A 102 9.44 -15.41 -8.97
CA ASN A 102 8.50 -14.38 -9.40
C ASN A 102 8.40 -14.33 -10.94
N ALA A 103 7.41 -13.57 -11.42
CA ALA A 103 7.32 -13.18 -12.82
C ALA A 103 8.49 -12.26 -13.20
N ARG A 104 8.97 -12.37 -14.44
CA ARG A 104 9.92 -11.41 -15.01
C ARG A 104 9.16 -10.25 -15.63
N PHE A 105 9.79 -9.08 -15.71
CA PHE A 105 9.18 -7.89 -16.32
C PHE A 105 10.15 -7.17 -17.26
N ALA A 106 9.59 -6.47 -18.25
CA ALA A 106 10.30 -5.54 -19.12
C ALA A 106 9.42 -4.30 -19.38
N LEU A 107 10.05 -3.18 -19.68
CA LEU A 107 9.36 -1.96 -20.11
C LEU A 107 9.51 -1.76 -21.61
N LYS A 108 8.42 -1.37 -22.26
CA LYS A 108 8.33 -1.09 -23.69
C LYS A 108 7.47 0.14 -23.95
N VAL A 109 7.67 0.81 -25.07
CA VAL A 109 6.91 2.01 -25.46
C VAL A 109 6.20 1.76 -26.78
N LEU A 110 4.88 1.86 -26.77
CA LEU A 110 4.07 1.87 -27.99
C LEU A 110 4.10 3.26 -28.60
N ARG A 111 4.32 3.35 -29.90
CA ARG A 111 4.23 4.57 -30.71
C ARG A 111 3.21 4.38 -31.81
N PHE A 112 2.25 5.29 -31.91
CA PHE A 112 1.20 5.20 -32.94
C PHE A 112 0.59 6.56 -33.24
N HIS A 113 -0.05 6.68 -34.39
CA HIS A 113 -0.79 7.89 -34.78
C HIS A 113 -2.28 7.70 -34.59
N LEU A 114 -2.95 8.73 -34.08
CA LEU A 114 -4.40 8.77 -34.07
C LEU A 114 -4.93 9.29 -35.40
N PRO A 115 -5.84 8.57 -36.07
CA PRO A 115 -6.34 8.96 -37.40
C PRO A 115 -7.16 10.27 -37.42
N PHE A 116 -7.42 10.89 -36.26
CA PHE A 116 -8.31 12.05 -36.12
C PHE A 116 -7.62 13.33 -35.61
N GLY A 117 -6.29 13.36 -35.53
CA GLY A 117 -5.53 14.42 -34.87
C GLY A 117 -5.55 15.82 -35.51
N ASN A 118 -6.16 16.02 -36.69
CA ASN A 118 -6.06 17.28 -37.43
C ASN A 118 -7.37 17.80 -38.03
N GLY A 119 -8.51 17.74 -37.32
CA GLY A 119 -9.69 18.59 -37.59
C GLY A 119 -10.30 18.57 -39.01
N LYS A 120 -9.82 17.69 -39.89
CA LYS A 120 -10.34 17.40 -41.21
C LYS A 120 -10.69 15.93 -41.19
N ALA A 121 -11.97 15.65 -41.03
CA ALA A 121 -12.52 14.40 -41.54
C ALA A 121 -12.36 14.47 -43.07
N GLU A 122 -11.25 13.97 -43.58
CA GLU A 122 -11.20 13.57 -44.97
C GLU A 122 -11.95 12.24 -45.05
N GLU A 123 -13.08 12.29 -45.74
CA GLU A 123 -13.92 11.15 -46.13
C GLU A 123 -13.12 10.28 -47.13
N ASP A 124 -12.10 9.57 -46.64
CA ASP A 124 -11.44 8.52 -47.41
C ASP A 124 -11.94 7.16 -46.92
N GLU A 125 -12.87 6.58 -47.68
CA GLU A 125 -13.54 5.30 -47.43
C GLU A 125 -12.63 4.06 -47.60
N GLU A 126 -11.30 4.20 -47.72
CA GLU A 126 -10.39 3.08 -48.01
C GLU A 126 -9.04 3.10 -47.25
N ARG A 127 -8.98 3.59 -46.00
CA ARG A 127 -7.84 3.26 -45.11
C ARG A 127 -8.18 2.01 -44.30
N GLU A 128 -7.35 0.97 -44.43
CA GLU A 128 -7.39 -0.21 -43.55
C GLU A 128 -7.55 0.24 -42.09
N ASP A 129 -8.50 -0.38 -41.38
CA ASP A 129 -8.88 -0.05 -39.99
C ASP A 129 -7.77 -0.34 -38.95
N ASP A 130 -6.53 -0.60 -39.37
CA ASP A 130 -5.41 -0.87 -38.48
C ASP A 130 -4.55 0.38 -38.26
N VAL A 131 -4.42 0.74 -36.97
CA VAL A 131 -3.45 1.74 -36.53
C VAL A 131 -2.07 1.08 -36.59
N ASN A 132 -1.13 1.67 -37.34
CA ASN A 132 0.25 1.20 -37.30
C ASN A 132 0.83 1.51 -35.90
N VAL A 133 1.26 0.46 -35.21
CA VAL A 133 1.83 0.54 -33.86
C VAL A 133 3.27 0.03 -33.92
N ASP A 134 4.21 0.94 -33.66
CA ASP A 134 5.60 0.59 -33.45
C ASP A 134 5.83 0.31 -31.95
N VAL A 135 6.67 -0.68 -31.65
CA VAL A 135 7.01 -1.06 -30.27
C VAL A 135 8.51 -0.84 -30.05
N ASP A 136 8.85 0.14 -29.24
CA ASP A 136 10.22 0.41 -28.85
C ASP A 136 10.59 -0.37 -27.59
N VAL A 137 11.81 -0.90 -27.58
CA VAL A 137 12.40 -1.64 -26.46
C VAL A 137 13.54 -0.83 -25.85
N LEU A 138 13.75 -1.00 -24.54
CA LEU A 138 14.84 -0.36 -23.82
C LEU A 138 16.20 -0.96 -24.24
N THR A 139 17.11 -0.12 -24.74
CA THR A 139 18.50 -0.50 -25.01
C THR A 139 19.18 -0.98 -23.72
N GLY A 140 19.75 -2.18 -23.73
CA GLY A 140 20.38 -2.77 -22.56
C GLY A 140 19.44 -3.49 -21.58
N SER A 141 18.11 -3.48 -21.79
CA SER A 141 17.11 -4.09 -20.88
C SER A 141 17.16 -3.61 -19.41
N LEU A 142 16.05 -3.76 -18.67
CA LEU A 142 16.08 -3.46 -17.22
C LEU A 142 16.95 -4.45 -16.44
N GLU A 143 17.08 -5.68 -16.91
CA GLU A 143 17.83 -6.74 -16.21
C GLU A 143 19.34 -6.48 -16.22
N LEU A 144 19.90 -5.90 -17.30
CA LEU A 144 21.33 -5.52 -17.29
C LEU A 144 21.58 -4.21 -16.53
N LEU A 145 20.66 -3.24 -16.63
CA LEU A 145 20.79 -1.95 -15.92
C LEU A 145 20.60 -2.10 -14.40
N PHE A 146 19.68 -2.97 -13.99
CA PHE A 146 19.31 -3.20 -12.59
C PHE A 146 19.22 -4.71 -12.28
N PRO A 147 20.36 -5.44 -12.28
CA PRO A 147 20.38 -6.90 -12.13
C PRO A 147 19.89 -7.41 -10.77
N TRP A 148 19.72 -6.52 -9.79
CA TRP A 148 19.19 -6.82 -8.45
C TRP A 148 17.67 -6.64 -8.35
N ALA A 149 17.04 -5.97 -9.32
CA ALA A 149 15.63 -5.61 -9.25
C ALA A 149 14.74 -6.85 -9.47
N GLU A 150 13.83 -7.09 -8.55
CA GLU A 150 12.87 -8.20 -8.59
C GLU A 150 11.45 -7.70 -8.86
N TYR A 151 11.12 -6.50 -8.40
CA TYR A 151 9.78 -5.93 -8.53
C TYR A 151 9.81 -4.53 -9.16
N LEU A 152 9.00 -4.33 -10.20
CA LEU A 152 8.62 -3.00 -10.69
C LEU A 152 7.46 -2.48 -9.84
N ILE A 153 7.77 -1.63 -8.86
CA ILE A 153 6.79 -1.10 -7.91
C ILE A 153 5.90 -0.08 -8.57
N ASP A 154 6.49 0.86 -9.31
CA ASP A 154 5.75 1.89 -10.03
C ASP A 154 6.58 2.41 -11.22
N ALA A 155 5.90 3.01 -12.19
CA ALA A 155 6.51 3.70 -13.31
C ALA A 155 5.56 4.79 -13.83
N ASN A 156 6.10 5.83 -14.47
CA ASN A 156 5.29 6.77 -15.25
C ASN A 156 6.22 7.64 -16.11
N TRP A 157 5.65 8.66 -16.74
CA TRP A 157 6.39 9.70 -17.43
C TRP A 157 6.74 10.87 -16.50
N THR A 158 7.83 11.57 -16.81
CA THR A 158 8.04 12.93 -16.30
C THR A 158 6.93 13.87 -16.83
N PRO A 159 6.61 14.98 -16.15
CA PRO A 159 5.57 15.92 -16.56
C PRO A 159 5.70 16.42 -18.01
N ASP A 160 6.92 16.63 -18.48
CA ASP A 160 7.23 17.05 -19.85
C ASP A 160 7.21 15.90 -20.87
N GLY A 161 7.12 14.65 -20.40
CA GLY A 161 7.15 13.43 -21.20
C GLY A 161 8.51 13.16 -21.86
N SER A 162 9.60 13.75 -21.35
CA SER A 162 10.95 13.56 -21.90
C SER A 162 11.62 12.26 -21.42
N SER A 163 11.24 11.77 -20.24
CA SER A 163 11.80 10.57 -19.63
C SER A 163 10.72 9.71 -18.98
N ILE A 164 11.03 8.43 -18.83
CA ILE A 164 10.26 7.46 -18.06
C ILE A 164 10.91 7.34 -16.68
N TRP A 165 10.14 7.49 -15.62
CA TRP A 165 10.60 7.15 -14.28
C TRP A 165 10.16 5.75 -13.91
N VAL A 166 11.01 5.04 -13.17
CA VAL A 166 10.73 3.72 -12.61
C VAL A 166 11.07 3.70 -11.14
N LYS A 167 10.37 2.86 -10.37
CA LYS A 167 10.64 2.55 -8.97
C LYS A 167 10.80 1.05 -8.83
N LEU A 168 12.02 0.63 -8.52
CA LEU A 168 12.46 -0.77 -8.52
C LEU A 168 12.80 -1.22 -7.11
N LEU A 169 12.49 -2.46 -6.79
CA LEU A 169 12.72 -3.06 -5.48
C LEU A 169 13.42 -4.42 -5.63
N ASP A 170 14.42 -4.67 -4.79
CA ASP A 170 15.09 -5.97 -4.76
C ASP A 170 14.19 -7.04 -4.12
N ARG A 171 14.58 -8.31 -4.28
CA ARG A 171 13.79 -9.44 -3.78
C ARG A 171 13.55 -9.41 -2.28
N LYS A 172 14.56 -9.02 -1.49
CA LYS A 172 14.44 -8.94 -0.02
C LYS A 172 13.70 -7.69 0.43
N GLN A 173 13.40 -6.79 -0.50
CA GLN A 173 12.72 -5.54 -0.26
C GLN A 173 13.50 -4.69 0.75
N ARG A 174 14.78 -4.48 0.49
CA ARG A 174 15.77 -3.73 1.30
C ARG A 174 16.45 -2.61 0.52
N GLN A 175 16.36 -2.67 -0.80
CA GLN A 175 16.93 -1.70 -1.73
C GLN A 175 15.80 -1.24 -2.66
N LEU A 176 15.43 0.02 -2.52
CA LEU A 176 14.43 0.67 -3.36
C LEU A 176 15.12 1.79 -4.15
N GLU A 177 15.01 1.79 -5.47
CA GLU A 177 15.63 2.84 -6.28
C GLU A 177 14.64 3.42 -7.27
N GLY A 178 14.80 4.71 -7.53
CA GLY A 178 14.13 5.40 -8.61
C GLY A 178 15.12 5.83 -9.69
N ALA A 179 14.81 5.52 -10.94
CA ALA A 179 15.66 5.84 -12.09
C ALA A 179 14.86 6.55 -13.20
N LEU A 180 15.49 7.54 -13.85
CA LEU A 180 14.96 8.20 -15.05
C LEU A 180 15.63 7.55 -16.25
N LEU A 181 14.79 7.06 -17.16
CA LEU A 181 15.17 6.48 -18.43
C LEU A 181 14.76 7.49 -19.51
N PRO A 182 15.71 8.23 -20.10
CA PRO A 182 15.41 9.14 -21.19
C PRO A 182 14.68 8.41 -22.33
N LEU A 183 13.68 9.02 -22.95
CA LEU A 183 12.91 8.36 -24.02
C LEU A 183 13.80 7.88 -25.18
N GLU A 184 14.91 8.56 -25.44
CA GLU A 184 15.93 8.19 -26.43
C GLU A 184 16.60 6.83 -26.18
N THR A 185 16.49 6.27 -24.98
CA THR A 185 16.96 4.92 -24.67
C THR A 185 16.01 3.81 -25.15
N PHE A 186 14.84 4.18 -25.70
CA PHE A 186 13.89 3.25 -26.29
C PHE A 186 13.96 3.36 -27.82
N SER A 187 14.17 2.23 -28.50
CA SER A 187 14.26 2.18 -29.96
C SER A 187 13.70 0.87 -30.53
N LEU A 188 13.54 0.80 -31.85
CA LEU A 188 13.03 -0.40 -32.52
C LEU A 188 14.00 -1.58 -32.29
N PRO A 189 13.50 -2.80 -32.03
CA PRO A 189 14.34 -3.98 -31.79
C PRO A 189 15.42 -4.21 -32.86
N SER A 190 15.08 -3.99 -34.14
CA SER A 190 16.02 -4.16 -35.25
C SER A 190 17.23 -3.23 -35.20
N ILE A 191 17.11 -2.07 -34.56
CA ILE A 191 18.21 -1.11 -34.39
C ILE A 191 19.07 -1.53 -33.20
N VAL A 192 18.45 -2.02 -32.12
CA VAL A 192 19.17 -2.49 -30.92
C VAL A 192 20.06 -3.69 -31.23
N ASP A 193 19.57 -4.67 -32.00
CA ASP A 193 20.36 -5.85 -32.40
C ASP A 193 21.60 -5.46 -33.25
N GLU A 194 21.51 -4.41 -34.06
CA GLU A 194 22.63 -3.88 -34.85
C GLU A 194 23.65 -3.12 -33.97
N GLU A 195 23.21 -2.35 -32.98
CA GLU A 195 24.10 -1.62 -32.05
C GLU A 195 24.81 -2.55 -31.04
N GLU A 196 24.14 -3.59 -30.55
CA GLU A 196 24.75 -4.61 -29.67
C GLU A 196 25.81 -5.46 -30.40
N THR A 197 25.70 -5.60 -31.74
CA THR A 197 26.65 -6.38 -32.55
C THR A 197 27.85 -5.58 -33.04
N GLU A 198 27.74 -4.25 -33.17
CA GLU A 198 28.85 -3.39 -33.60
C GLU A 198 29.64 -2.75 -32.45
N THR A 199 29.14 -2.77 -31.21
CA THR A 199 29.85 -2.15 -30.09
C THR A 199 29.73 -2.90 -28.76
N GLU A 200 30.84 -3.42 -28.22
CA GLU A 200 31.05 -3.60 -26.76
C GLU A 200 31.12 -2.23 -26.02
N SER A 201 30.57 -1.15 -26.60
CA SER A 201 30.69 0.21 -26.07
C SER A 201 29.48 0.56 -25.21
N SER A 202 29.74 0.64 -23.91
CA SER A 202 28.97 1.33 -22.86
C SER A 202 27.46 1.39 -23.08
N LEU A 203 26.73 0.49 -22.41
CA LEU A 203 25.30 0.66 -22.12
C LEU A 203 25.01 2.14 -21.80
N PRO A 204 23.93 2.74 -22.32
CA PRO A 204 23.58 4.11 -21.99
C PRO A 204 23.49 4.25 -20.47
N ASP A 205 24.31 5.11 -19.87
CA ASP A 205 24.34 5.30 -18.42
C ASP A 205 22.93 5.73 -17.95
N PRO A 206 22.19 4.86 -17.23
CA PRO A 206 20.87 5.21 -16.75
C PRO A 206 21.03 6.34 -15.73
N LEU A 207 20.16 7.34 -15.79
CA LEU A 207 20.18 8.44 -14.84
C LEU A 207 19.48 7.99 -13.56
N VAL A 208 20.24 7.37 -12.65
CA VAL A 208 19.75 7.02 -11.30
C VAL A 208 19.65 8.30 -10.49
N PHE A 209 18.41 8.76 -10.27
CA PHE A 209 18.12 10.06 -9.66
C PHE A 209 17.50 9.96 -8.26
N LEU A 210 17.20 8.75 -7.79
CA LEU A 210 16.67 8.50 -6.45
C LEU A 210 17.28 7.22 -5.88
N HIS A 211 18.20 7.38 -4.94
CA HIS A 211 18.65 6.28 -4.11
C HIS A 211 17.79 6.23 -2.85
N LEU A 212 16.67 5.50 -2.90
CA LEU A 212 15.78 5.34 -1.77
C LEU A 212 16.18 4.10 -0.98
N GLU A 213 17.17 4.27 -0.11
CA GLU A 213 17.59 3.25 0.86
C GLU A 213 18.64 2.27 0.31
N SER A 214 19.88 2.54 0.70
CA SER A 214 20.77 1.49 1.20
C SER A 214 20.87 1.65 2.71
N PRO A 215 21.10 0.58 3.48
CA PRO A 215 21.09 0.63 4.94
C PRO A 215 22.12 1.64 5.46
N THR A 216 21.68 2.88 5.72
CA THR A 216 22.46 3.87 6.44
C THR A 216 22.48 3.51 7.92
N SER A 217 23.63 3.73 8.54
CA SER A 217 24.11 3.29 9.86
C SER A 217 23.19 3.42 11.08
N TYR A 218 21.99 4.01 10.96
CA TYR A 218 21.04 4.15 12.06
C TYR A 218 19.99 3.03 12.12
N LEU A 219 19.66 2.42 10.98
CA LEU A 219 18.72 1.30 10.90
C LEU A 219 19.51 0.02 10.64
N ASN A 220 19.40 -0.95 11.54
CA ASN A 220 20.10 -2.23 11.42
C ASN A 220 19.83 -2.84 10.04
N SER A 221 20.89 -3.10 9.27
CA SER A 221 20.83 -3.58 7.87
C SER A 221 20.09 -4.90 7.66
N ARG A 222 19.67 -5.55 8.76
CA ARG A 222 18.86 -6.77 8.78
C ARG A 222 17.35 -6.53 8.77
N LEU A 223 16.87 -5.34 9.14
CA LEU A 223 15.44 -5.06 9.34
C LEU A 223 14.77 -4.32 8.18
N VAL A 224 15.55 -3.78 7.23
CA VAL A 224 15.04 -2.82 6.24
C VAL A 224 13.94 -3.48 5.41
N CYS A 225 12.74 -2.92 5.49
CA CYS A 225 11.71 -3.06 4.48
C CYS A 225 11.19 -1.64 4.23
N PRO A 226 11.60 -0.97 3.13
CA PRO A 226 11.07 0.32 2.77
C PRO A 226 9.56 0.21 2.78
N LYS A 227 8.86 1.23 3.28
CA LYS A 227 7.42 1.30 3.03
C LYS A 227 7.19 1.54 1.53
N VAL A 228 6.88 0.45 0.84
CA VAL A 228 6.87 0.38 -0.63
C VAL A 228 5.73 1.21 -1.23
N ASP A 229 4.63 1.37 -0.49
CA ASP A 229 3.46 2.20 -0.84
C ASP A 229 3.76 3.72 -0.77
N GLY A 230 5.01 4.13 -0.53
CA GLY A 230 5.42 5.53 -0.49
C GLY A 230 5.18 6.25 -1.83
N VAL A 231 4.60 7.45 -1.74
CA VAL A 231 4.26 8.29 -2.89
C VAL A 231 5.49 8.89 -3.56
N VAL A 232 5.40 9.10 -4.88
CA VAL A 232 6.25 9.99 -5.66
C VAL A 232 5.34 11.03 -6.35
N ARG A 233 5.68 12.31 -6.20
CA ARG A 233 5.00 13.43 -6.88
C ARG A 233 6.03 14.30 -7.56
N PHE A 234 5.86 14.51 -8.85
CA PHE A 234 6.68 15.45 -9.60
C PHE A 234 6.26 16.89 -9.32
N ILE A 235 7.21 17.80 -9.43
CA ILE A 235 6.94 19.23 -9.58
C ILE A 235 6.76 19.50 -11.07
N GLU A 236 5.57 19.92 -11.49
CA GLU A 236 5.23 20.19 -12.89
C GLU A 236 6.18 21.24 -13.49
N SER A 237 6.52 22.27 -12.71
CA SER A 237 7.44 23.33 -13.12
C SER A 237 8.89 22.87 -13.25
N TRP A 238 9.28 21.78 -12.58
CA TRP A 238 10.63 21.22 -12.57
C TRP A 238 10.55 19.70 -12.79
N PRO A 239 10.46 19.22 -14.03
CA PRO A 239 9.99 17.87 -14.37
C PRO A 239 10.93 16.73 -13.92
N ARG A 240 12.08 17.05 -13.32
CA ARG A 240 13.03 16.09 -12.74
C ARG A 240 13.09 16.15 -11.21
N ASP A 241 12.39 17.10 -10.61
CA ASP A 241 12.34 17.29 -9.17
C ASP A 241 11.07 16.62 -8.63
N ILE A 242 11.20 15.98 -7.48
CA ILE A 242 10.11 15.22 -6.89
C ILE A 242 9.99 15.44 -5.39
N ILE A 243 8.79 15.21 -4.88
CA ILE A 243 8.53 14.95 -3.47
C ILE A 243 8.22 13.45 -3.33
N TYR A 244 8.89 12.80 -2.39
CA TYR A 244 8.66 11.40 -2.07
C TYR A 244 8.56 11.18 -0.56
N SER A 245 8.13 9.99 -0.16
CA SER A 245 8.14 9.56 1.24
C SER A 245 9.05 8.36 1.47
N THR A 246 9.74 8.32 2.60
CA THR A 246 10.53 7.17 3.08
C THR A 246 10.50 7.11 4.61
N GLU A 247 10.79 5.95 5.17
CA GLU A 247 10.94 5.73 6.61
C GLU A 247 12.40 5.81 7.09
N GLN A 248 13.33 6.36 6.29
CA GLN A 248 14.75 6.45 6.61
C GLN A 248 15.06 7.07 7.99
N SER A 249 14.19 7.97 8.49
CA SER A 249 14.32 8.58 9.82
C SER A 249 13.71 7.75 10.97
N GLY A 250 13.22 6.54 10.68
CA GLY A 250 12.48 5.66 11.60
C GLY A 250 10.95 5.82 11.53
N TYR A 251 10.47 6.87 10.85
CA TYR A 251 9.06 7.15 10.60
C TYR A 251 8.87 7.62 9.17
N GLN A 252 7.73 7.29 8.55
CA GLN A 252 7.39 7.80 7.22
C GLN A 252 7.30 9.33 7.21
N HIS A 253 8.20 9.97 6.47
CA HIS A 253 8.28 11.42 6.31
C HIS A 253 8.49 11.80 4.84
N LEU A 254 8.18 13.06 4.53
CA LEU A 254 8.31 13.62 3.19
C LEU A 254 9.71 14.20 2.97
N TYR A 255 10.21 14.03 1.76
CA TYR A 255 11.51 14.49 1.29
C TYR A 255 11.34 15.12 -0.09
N PHE A 256 12.11 16.16 -0.35
CA PHE A 256 12.23 16.80 -1.66
C PHE A 256 13.56 16.41 -2.29
N ALA A 257 13.53 15.82 -3.47
CA ALA A 257 14.72 15.58 -4.30
C ALA A 257 14.73 16.54 -5.48
N SER A 258 15.87 17.20 -5.70
CA SER A 258 16.11 18.05 -6.85
C SER A 258 17.26 17.51 -7.70
N CYS A 259 17.05 17.44 -9.01
CA CYS A 259 18.03 16.97 -9.97
C CYS A 259 18.79 18.17 -10.58
N GLY A 260 20.02 18.36 -10.12
CA GLY A 260 20.92 19.43 -10.54
C GLY A 260 21.56 19.22 -11.92
N GLN A 261 22.60 20.02 -12.18
CA GLN A 261 23.48 19.83 -13.33
C GLN A 261 24.31 18.53 -13.16
N GLU A 262 24.74 17.94 -14.28
CA GLU A 262 25.52 16.69 -14.31
C GLU A 262 24.83 15.51 -13.59
N ASN A 263 23.50 15.48 -13.59
CA ASN A 263 22.69 14.41 -12.99
C ASN A 263 22.91 14.23 -11.47
N SER A 264 23.41 15.26 -10.79
CA SER A 264 23.56 15.24 -9.33
C SER A 264 22.21 15.40 -8.62
N VAL A 265 21.94 14.56 -7.63
CA VAL A 265 20.70 14.58 -6.85
C VAL A 265 20.95 15.20 -5.49
N ARG A 266 20.10 16.14 -5.08
CA ARG A 266 20.11 16.70 -3.73
C ARG A 266 18.78 16.45 -3.05
N THR A 267 18.82 15.81 -1.88
CA THR A 267 17.64 15.48 -1.08
C THR A 267 17.55 16.35 0.17
N ARG A 268 16.36 16.83 0.52
CA ARG A 268 16.07 17.51 1.78
C ARG A 268 14.81 16.95 2.43
N GLN A 269 14.90 16.64 3.72
CA GLN A 269 13.75 16.23 4.52
C GLN A 269 12.81 17.42 4.75
N LEU A 270 11.52 17.24 4.45
CA LEU A 270 10.47 18.26 4.60
C LEU A 270 9.74 18.15 5.93
N THR A 271 9.55 16.93 6.43
CA THR A 271 8.87 16.66 7.70
C THR A 271 9.73 15.77 8.58
N LYS A 272 9.66 15.95 9.90
CA LYS A 272 10.47 15.19 10.86
C LYS A 272 9.76 15.06 12.20
N GLY A 273 10.11 14.02 12.95
CA GLY A 273 9.65 13.76 14.31
C GLY A 273 9.08 12.36 14.50
N PRO A 274 8.71 12.01 15.75
CA PRO A 274 8.25 10.66 16.11
C PRO A 274 6.77 10.44 15.76
N TRP A 275 6.43 10.62 14.49
CA TRP A 275 5.08 10.52 13.94
C TRP A 275 5.15 10.20 12.44
N VAL A 276 4.05 9.71 11.88
CA VAL A 276 3.94 9.12 10.55
C VAL A 276 3.12 10.02 9.62
N VAL A 277 3.66 10.31 8.44
CA VAL A 277 2.91 10.86 7.29
C VAL A 277 2.15 9.74 6.58
N MET A 278 0.87 9.97 6.28
CA MET A 278 0.03 9.08 5.46
C MET A 278 0.31 9.36 3.98
N ALA A 279 1.40 8.80 3.45
CA ALA A 279 1.97 9.26 2.19
C ALA A 279 1.10 9.06 0.94
N GLU A 280 0.13 8.15 0.96
CA GLU A 280 -0.80 7.94 -0.17
C GLU A 280 -1.58 9.23 -0.53
N GLU A 281 -1.72 10.16 0.42
CA GLU A 281 -2.56 11.36 0.31
C GLU A 281 -1.71 12.63 0.53
N ILE A 282 -1.05 13.10 -0.53
CA ILE A 282 -0.35 14.39 -0.57
C ILE A 282 -0.78 15.26 -1.76
N TRP A 283 -0.78 16.58 -1.57
CA TRP A 283 -1.13 17.58 -2.58
C TRP A 283 -0.12 18.71 -2.60
N VAL A 284 0.31 19.13 -3.80
CA VAL A 284 1.33 20.16 -3.99
C VAL A 284 0.68 21.40 -4.59
N ASP A 285 0.88 22.55 -3.94
CA ASP A 285 0.52 23.87 -4.45
C ASP A 285 1.80 24.57 -4.91
N GLU A 286 2.10 24.48 -6.20
CA GLU A 286 3.31 25.07 -6.79
C GLU A 286 3.29 26.59 -6.83
N GLU A 287 2.10 27.20 -6.92
CA GLU A 287 1.98 28.67 -6.92
C GLU A 287 2.46 29.24 -5.57
N LYS A 288 2.22 28.51 -4.47
CA LYS A 288 2.56 28.94 -3.10
C LYS A 288 3.76 28.21 -2.51
N ASN A 289 4.30 27.22 -3.20
CA ASN A 289 5.37 26.35 -2.72
C ASN A 289 5.01 25.58 -1.44
N LEU A 290 3.78 25.09 -1.37
CA LEU A 290 3.23 24.36 -0.22
C LEU A 290 2.95 22.90 -0.56
N ILE A 291 3.06 22.06 0.46
CA ILE A 291 2.60 20.69 0.44
C ILE A 291 1.59 20.46 1.55
N TYR A 292 0.46 19.86 1.20
CA TYR A 292 -0.58 19.41 2.10
C TYR A 292 -0.50 17.88 2.22
N PHE A 293 -0.65 17.36 3.43
CA PHE A 293 -0.54 15.93 3.69
C PHE A 293 -1.31 15.53 4.95
N LEU A 294 -1.76 14.28 5.01
CA LEU A 294 -2.29 13.71 6.24
C LEU A 294 -1.16 13.14 7.12
N ALA A 295 -1.27 13.29 8.44
CA ALA A 295 -0.34 12.68 9.40
C ALA A 295 -1.01 12.43 10.75
N ASN A 296 -0.31 11.71 11.64
CA ASN A 296 -0.70 11.47 13.02
C ASN A 296 0.20 12.20 14.04
N LYS A 297 0.68 13.40 13.66
CA LYS A 297 1.66 14.20 14.42
C LYS A 297 1.21 14.55 15.85
N ASP A 298 -0.08 14.80 16.03
CA ASP A 298 -0.63 15.21 17.32
C ASP A 298 -0.93 14.01 18.24
N THR A 299 -1.35 12.88 17.66
CA THR A 299 -1.62 11.62 18.37
C THR A 299 -1.68 10.45 17.37
N PRO A 300 -1.18 9.25 17.71
CA PRO A 300 -1.28 8.08 16.83
C PRO A 300 -2.72 7.62 16.55
N LEU A 301 -3.69 8.13 17.31
CA LEU A 301 -5.10 7.74 17.22
C LEU A 301 -5.90 8.57 16.20
N GLU A 302 -5.37 9.71 15.76
CA GLU A 302 -6.07 10.68 14.90
C GLU A 302 -5.27 10.95 13.63
N LYS A 303 -5.98 11.17 12.53
CA LYS A 303 -5.41 11.65 11.28
C LYS A 303 -5.84 13.10 11.08
N HIS A 304 -4.87 13.96 10.78
CA HIS A 304 -5.10 15.39 10.57
C HIS A 304 -4.42 15.87 9.29
N LEU A 305 -5.00 16.91 8.70
CA LEU A 305 -4.41 17.62 7.57
C LEU A 305 -3.40 18.64 8.07
N TYR A 306 -2.19 18.56 7.53
CA TYR A 306 -1.13 19.53 7.76
C TYR A 306 -0.72 20.19 6.46
N VAL A 307 -0.12 21.38 6.59
CA VAL A 307 0.55 22.09 5.51
C VAL A 307 1.97 22.45 5.92
N ALA A 308 2.92 22.31 5.01
CA ALA A 308 4.32 22.72 5.16
C ALA A 308 4.82 23.38 3.86
N SER A 309 5.89 24.17 3.92
CA SER A 309 6.60 24.58 2.71
C SER A 309 7.49 23.44 2.22
N TYR A 310 7.48 23.18 0.91
CA TYR A 310 8.45 22.25 0.32
C TYR A 310 9.72 22.95 -0.17
N LEU A 311 9.83 24.28 -0.08
CA LEU A 311 11.05 25.04 -0.46
C LEU A 311 11.81 25.63 0.73
N GLN A 312 11.08 26.04 1.77
CA GLN A 312 11.66 26.62 2.98
C GLN A 312 11.49 25.64 4.14
N GLU A 313 12.40 25.68 5.12
CA GLU A 313 12.18 24.93 6.35
C GLU A 313 11.05 25.59 7.14
N SER A 314 10.03 24.80 7.46
CA SER A 314 8.85 25.25 8.21
C SER A 314 8.31 24.10 9.06
N GLU A 315 7.88 24.39 10.28
CA GLU A 315 7.11 23.42 11.06
C GLU A 315 5.70 23.23 10.45
N PRO A 316 5.23 21.98 10.28
CA PRO A 316 3.90 21.73 9.74
C PRO A 316 2.79 22.35 10.58
N VAL A 317 1.84 23.02 9.93
CA VAL A 317 0.66 23.64 10.55
C VAL A 317 -0.55 22.72 10.39
N CYS A 318 -1.19 22.35 11.49
CA CYS A 318 -2.43 21.56 11.47
C CYS A 318 -3.61 22.44 11.05
N LEU A 319 -4.38 21.98 10.07
CA LEU A 319 -5.55 22.70 9.53
C LEU A 319 -6.88 22.14 10.03
N THR A 320 -6.91 20.89 10.47
CA THR A 320 -8.11 20.20 10.94
C THR A 320 -8.28 20.30 12.45
N GLN A 321 -9.52 20.21 12.92
CA GLN A 321 -9.86 20.27 14.34
C GLN A 321 -9.37 19.01 15.09
N GLN A 322 -8.63 19.19 16.18
CA GLN A 322 -8.22 18.10 17.08
C GLN A 322 -9.41 17.43 17.81
N GLY A 323 -9.25 16.17 18.21
CA GLY A 323 -10.31 15.38 18.86
C GLY A 323 -11.24 14.67 17.87
N LEU A 324 -10.93 14.77 16.58
CA LEU A 324 -11.60 14.13 15.45
C LEU A 324 -10.53 13.49 14.57
N SER A 325 -10.81 12.33 14.00
CA SER A 325 -9.97 11.75 12.96
C SER A 325 -10.56 12.07 11.58
N HIS A 326 -9.70 12.58 10.68
CA HIS A 326 -10.10 13.12 9.38
C HIS A 326 -9.59 12.27 8.22
N HIS A 327 -10.46 12.08 7.23
CA HIS A 327 -10.10 11.78 5.85
C HIS A 327 -10.33 13.03 5.01
N VAL A 328 -9.38 13.36 4.13
CA VAL A 328 -9.39 14.64 3.41
C VAL A 328 -9.10 14.41 1.93
N PHE A 329 -9.80 15.15 1.08
CA PHE A 329 -9.52 15.24 -0.36
C PHE A 329 -9.45 16.70 -0.77
N LEU A 330 -8.37 17.10 -1.44
CA LEU A 330 -8.19 18.45 -2.01
C LEU A 330 -8.43 18.43 -3.52
N ASP A 331 -8.90 19.54 -4.07
CA ASP A 331 -8.87 19.76 -5.51
C ASP A 331 -7.43 20.00 -6.01
N LYS A 332 -7.20 19.83 -7.32
CA LYS A 332 -5.87 20.01 -7.93
C LYS A 332 -5.24 21.38 -7.63
N GLY A 333 -6.05 22.43 -7.48
CA GLY A 333 -5.57 23.78 -7.20
C GLY A 333 -5.33 24.07 -5.72
N CYS A 334 -5.57 23.11 -4.81
CA CYS A 334 -5.47 23.28 -3.36
C CYS A 334 -6.28 24.48 -2.83
N ARG A 335 -7.51 24.69 -3.32
CA ARG A 335 -8.40 25.80 -2.96
C ARG A 335 -9.60 25.35 -2.14
N ILE A 336 -10.10 24.16 -2.40
CA ILE A 336 -11.25 23.54 -1.76
C ILE A 336 -10.83 22.17 -1.26
N LEU A 337 -11.27 21.82 -0.06
CA LEU A 337 -11.12 20.47 0.46
C LEU A 337 -12.45 19.92 0.93
N VAL A 338 -12.60 18.60 0.84
CA VAL A 338 -13.65 17.83 1.47
C VAL A 338 -13.02 17.08 2.64
N SER A 339 -13.55 17.25 3.84
CA SER A 339 -13.14 16.47 5.01
C SER A 339 -14.31 15.63 5.51
N SER A 340 -14.09 14.31 5.59
CA SER A 340 -14.96 13.39 6.32
C SER A 340 -14.31 13.10 7.67
N CYS A 341 -14.96 13.45 8.76
CA CYS A 341 -14.39 13.30 10.10
C CYS A 341 -15.36 12.63 11.06
N SER A 342 -14.79 11.95 12.06
CA SER A 342 -15.55 11.25 13.09
C SER A 342 -14.73 11.12 14.38
N ARG A 343 -15.40 10.69 15.45
CA ARG A 343 -14.77 10.26 16.70
C ARG A 343 -15.57 9.07 17.27
N LEU A 344 -15.10 8.44 18.34
CA LEU A 344 -15.72 7.21 18.87
C LEU A 344 -17.22 7.36 19.16
N ASP A 345 -17.66 8.52 19.62
CA ASP A 345 -19.03 8.85 20.01
C ASP A 345 -19.77 9.74 19.00
N MET A 346 -19.16 10.06 17.86
CA MET A 346 -19.76 10.89 16.81
C MET A 346 -19.68 10.18 15.45
N PRO A 347 -20.83 9.87 14.82
CA PRO A 347 -20.85 9.35 13.47
C PRO A 347 -20.13 10.26 12.47
N PRO A 348 -19.70 9.73 11.32
CA PRO A 348 -19.03 10.55 10.31
C PRO A 348 -19.92 11.69 9.82
N LEU A 349 -19.36 12.90 9.79
CA LEU A 349 -19.88 14.04 9.06
C LEU A 349 -18.93 14.38 7.93
N THR A 350 -19.44 14.94 6.82
CA THR A 350 -18.62 15.34 5.67
C THR A 350 -18.91 16.77 5.30
N GLN A 351 -17.87 17.60 5.39
CA GLN A 351 -17.92 19.04 5.15
C GLN A 351 -16.99 19.44 4.01
N VAL A 352 -17.39 20.51 3.32
CA VAL A 352 -16.58 21.18 2.31
C VAL A 352 -16.01 22.44 2.93
N PHE A 353 -14.71 22.66 2.78
CA PHE A 353 -14.02 23.84 3.26
C PHE A 353 -13.31 24.55 2.11
N ARG A 354 -13.17 25.87 2.23
CA ARG A 354 -12.25 26.67 1.42
C ARG A 354 -10.96 26.87 2.19
N ILE A 355 -9.83 26.73 1.51
CA ILE A 355 -8.50 27.03 2.07
C ILE A 355 -8.26 28.53 1.91
N LEU A 356 -8.08 29.22 3.03
CA LEU A 356 -7.75 30.63 3.08
C LEU A 356 -6.23 30.78 3.06
N SER A 357 -5.72 31.32 1.96
CA SER A 357 -4.29 31.49 1.74
C SER A 357 -3.75 32.70 2.47
N SER A 358 -2.51 32.60 2.95
CA SER A 358 -1.76 33.67 3.61
C SER A 358 -0.33 33.68 3.07
N LYS A 359 0.35 34.82 3.16
CA LYS A 359 1.80 34.91 2.85
C LYS A 359 2.64 34.17 3.89
N ASP A 360 2.19 34.18 5.14
CA ASP A 360 2.75 33.40 6.22
C ASP A 360 2.00 32.07 6.32
N ILE A 361 2.74 30.96 6.37
CA ILE A 361 2.18 29.61 6.49
C ILE A 361 1.31 29.45 7.75
N HIS A 362 1.64 30.16 8.84
CA HIS A 362 0.84 30.14 10.06
C HIS A 362 -0.52 30.85 9.94
N GLY A 363 -0.70 31.67 8.90
CA GLY A 363 -1.98 32.29 8.58
C GLY A 363 -2.89 31.44 7.70
N ILE A 364 -2.45 30.27 7.25
CA ILE A 364 -3.28 29.38 6.44
C ILE A 364 -4.33 28.74 7.33
N THR A 365 -5.59 28.90 6.96
CA THR A 365 -6.74 28.36 7.69
C THR A 365 -7.75 27.78 6.71
N ILE A 366 -8.77 27.09 7.24
CA ILE A 366 -9.86 26.52 6.45
C ILE A 366 -11.19 27.06 6.97
N GLU A 367 -12.08 27.45 6.05
CA GLU A 367 -13.43 27.93 6.38
C GLU A 367 -14.50 26.99 5.83
N PRO A 368 -15.53 26.61 6.61
CA PRO A 368 -16.59 25.75 6.11
C PRO A 368 -17.45 26.51 5.08
N VAL A 369 -17.66 25.91 3.91
CA VAL A 369 -18.50 26.47 2.83
C VAL A 369 -19.76 25.64 2.56
N GLY A 370 -19.80 24.39 3.01
CA GLY A 370 -20.96 23.53 2.84
C GLY A 370 -20.83 22.19 3.56
N GLN A 371 -21.89 21.40 3.52
CA GLN A 371 -21.93 20.02 4.06
C GLN A 371 -22.43 19.07 2.97
N LEU A 372 -21.75 17.93 2.81
CA LEU A 372 -22.18 16.84 1.94
C LEU A 372 -22.93 15.76 2.72
N LEU A 373 -22.52 15.53 3.97
CA LEU A 373 -23.17 14.61 4.90
C LEU A 373 -23.26 15.30 6.27
N PRO A 374 -24.44 15.76 6.69
CA PRO A 374 -24.60 16.33 8.02
C PRO A 374 -24.40 15.25 9.09
N SER A 375 -23.94 15.65 10.28
CA SER A 375 -23.99 14.75 11.43
C SER A 375 -25.43 14.33 11.66
N PRO A 376 -25.72 13.04 11.88
CA PRO A 376 -27.05 12.60 12.28
C PRO A 376 -27.48 13.32 13.56
N ASP A 377 -28.78 13.57 13.70
CA ASP A 377 -29.36 14.06 14.96
C ASP A 377 -28.95 13.12 16.11
N SER A 378 -28.78 13.66 17.32
CA SER A 378 -28.38 12.90 18.51
C SER A 378 -29.31 11.71 18.83
N ASN A 379 -30.55 11.73 18.33
CA ASN A 379 -31.53 10.66 18.47
C ASN A 379 -31.42 9.54 17.41
N ALA A 380 -30.56 9.68 16.40
CA ALA A 380 -30.45 8.70 15.30
C ALA A 380 -29.72 7.41 15.69
N TRP A 381 -29.06 7.37 16.86
CA TRP A 381 -28.21 6.24 17.29
C TRP A 381 -28.56 5.73 18.69
N VAL A 382 -29.85 5.66 19.00
CA VAL A 382 -30.35 5.03 20.23
C VAL A 382 -29.79 3.60 20.34
N GLY A 383 -29.04 3.33 21.41
CA GLY A 383 -28.43 2.03 21.64
C GLY A 383 -27.03 1.86 21.03
N TYR A 384 -26.35 2.93 20.63
CA TYR A 384 -24.89 2.90 20.43
C TYR A 384 -24.18 3.29 21.73
N THR A 385 -23.23 2.45 22.16
CA THR A 385 -22.31 2.76 23.26
C THR A 385 -20.91 2.82 22.65
N PRO A 386 -20.25 3.99 22.64
CA PRO A 386 -18.88 4.11 22.14
C PRO A 386 -17.95 3.16 22.90
N PRO A 387 -16.97 2.52 22.23
CA PRO A 387 -15.91 1.82 22.96
C PRO A 387 -15.01 2.83 23.68
N GLU A 388 -14.31 2.36 24.69
CA GLU A 388 -13.29 3.10 25.42
C GLU A 388 -11.92 2.84 24.79
N VAL A 389 -11.08 3.88 24.70
CA VAL A 389 -9.67 3.71 24.34
C VAL A 389 -8.84 3.67 25.61
N HIS A 390 -8.00 2.64 25.70
CA HIS A 390 -7.05 2.45 26.77
C HIS A 390 -5.62 2.49 26.22
N ALA A 391 -4.69 3.07 26.98
CA ALA A 391 -3.27 3.09 26.67
C ALA A 391 -2.52 2.35 27.78
N CYS A 392 -1.84 1.27 27.41
CA CYS A 392 -1.12 0.41 28.33
C CYS A 392 0.37 0.46 28.00
N GLN A 393 1.21 0.83 28.97
CA GLN A 393 2.65 0.67 28.82
C GLN A 393 3.03 -0.76 29.20
N ILE A 394 3.47 -1.54 28.21
CA ILE A 394 3.86 -2.94 28.41
C ILE A 394 5.27 -3.05 28.99
N SER A 395 5.61 -4.25 29.44
CA SER A 395 6.86 -4.64 30.06
C SER A 395 8.10 -4.33 29.20
N SER A 396 7.96 -4.32 27.87
CA SER A 396 9.03 -3.93 26.95
C SER A 396 9.26 -2.42 26.86
N GLY A 397 8.43 -1.60 27.52
CA GLY A 397 8.51 -0.14 27.55
C GLY A 397 7.63 0.58 26.53
N GLU A 398 7.08 -0.14 25.55
CA GLU A 398 6.20 0.41 24.51
C GLU A 398 4.80 0.73 25.05
N THR A 399 4.16 1.75 24.51
CA THR A 399 2.74 2.02 24.77
C THR A 399 1.88 1.39 23.68
N LEU A 400 1.00 0.48 24.08
CA LEU A 400 0.00 -0.15 23.23
C LEU A 400 -1.38 0.44 23.48
N TYR A 401 -2.20 0.47 22.44
CA TYR A 401 -3.56 0.99 22.52
C TYR A 401 -4.58 -0.14 22.36
N ALA A 402 -5.68 -0.04 23.10
CA ALA A 402 -6.78 -0.99 23.04
C ALA A 402 -8.13 -0.29 22.92
N LEU A 403 -9.04 -0.87 22.14
CA LEU A 403 -10.47 -0.58 22.21
C LEU A 403 -11.13 -1.58 23.14
N PHE A 404 -11.91 -1.09 24.09
CA PHE A 404 -12.69 -1.89 25.00
C PHE A 404 -14.19 -1.58 24.83
N PHE A 405 -14.97 -2.61 24.53
CA PHE A 405 -16.42 -2.55 24.41
C PHE A 405 -17.02 -3.24 25.64
N PRO A 406 -17.43 -2.47 26.67
CA PRO A 406 -18.01 -3.06 27.87
C PRO A 406 -19.39 -3.65 27.59
N PRO A 407 -19.79 -4.72 28.32
CA PRO A 407 -21.15 -5.24 28.27
C PRO A 407 -22.18 -4.14 28.55
N ARG A 408 -23.31 -4.19 27.84
CA ARG A 408 -24.43 -3.28 28.16
C ARG A 408 -25.07 -3.68 29.48
N ASN A 409 -25.44 -2.68 30.28
CA ASN A 409 -26.16 -2.85 31.55
C ASN A 409 -25.43 -3.78 32.54
N LEU A 410 -24.21 -3.41 32.93
CA LEU A 410 -23.43 -4.14 33.93
C LEU A 410 -24.22 -4.36 35.23
N VAL A 411 -24.26 -5.60 35.69
CA VAL A 411 -24.86 -5.99 36.97
C VAL A 411 -23.76 -6.11 38.02
N PRO A 412 -23.85 -5.38 39.15
CA PRO A 412 -22.86 -5.46 40.21
C PRO A 412 -22.62 -6.90 40.69
N GLY A 413 -21.36 -7.30 40.76
CA GLY A 413 -20.95 -8.65 41.20
C GLY A 413 -21.01 -9.73 40.11
N GLN A 414 -21.57 -9.44 38.93
CA GLN A 414 -21.55 -10.36 37.79
C GLN A 414 -20.22 -10.26 37.02
N LYS A 415 -19.68 -11.40 36.59
CA LYS A 415 -18.55 -11.48 35.66
C LYS A 415 -19.00 -11.88 34.26
N TYR A 416 -18.40 -11.29 33.26
CA TYR A 416 -18.77 -11.41 31.85
C TYR A 416 -17.65 -12.06 31.04
N PRO A 417 -17.97 -12.99 30.13
CA PRO A 417 -16.98 -13.62 29.26
C PRO A 417 -16.31 -12.58 28.35
N VAL A 418 -15.05 -12.84 27.98
CA VAL A 418 -14.21 -11.92 27.23
C VAL A 418 -14.03 -12.45 25.80
N ILE A 419 -14.15 -11.57 24.80
CA ILE A 419 -13.82 -11.85 23.40
C ILE A 419 -12.70 -10.91 22.99
N LEU A 420 -11.54 -11.47 22.66
CA LEU A 420 -10.46 -10.75 21.99
C LEU A 420 -10.67 -10.82 20.48
N ASN A 421 -11.07 -9.71 19.86
CA ASN A 421 -11.17 -9.56 18.41
C ASN A 421 -9.83 -9.00 17.89
N VAL A 422 -9.05 -9.84 17.23
CA VAL A 422 -7.65 -9.57 16.87
C VAL A 422 -7.48 -9.48 15.35
N TYR A 423 -6.62 -8.55 14.93
CA TYR A 423 -5.92 -8.65 13.65
C TYR A 423 -4.43 -8.81 13.92
N GLY A 424 -3.79 -7.80 14.52
CA GLY A 424 -2.43 -7.89 15.05
C GLY A 424 -1.32 -8.04 14.00
N GLY A 425 -1.63 -7.93 12.70
CA GLY A 425 -0.66 -8.00 11.61
C GLY A 425 -0.16 -6.63 11.14
N PRO A 426 0.89 -6.63 10.29
CA PRO A 426 1.44 -5.43 9.69
C PRO A 426 0.44 -4.71 8.78
N LYS A 427 0.75 -3.46 8.40
CA LYS A 427 -0.08 -2.55 7.58
C LYS A 427 -1.46 -2.18 8.15
N VAL A 428 -1.88 -2.71 9.30
CA VAL A 428 -3.21 -2.44 9.89
C VAL A 428 -3.10 -1.77 11.26
N GLN A 429 -4.01 -0.84 11.51
CA GLN A 429 -4.26 -0.21 12.81
C GLN A 429 -5.78 -0.19 13.04
N ILE A 430 -6.25 -0.80 14.13
CA ILE A 430 -7.68 -0.87 14.47
C ILE A 430 -8.07 0.22 15.47
N VAL A 431 -7.18 0.53 16.40
CA VAL A 431 -7.39 1.44 17.53
C VAL A 431 -7.11 2.87 17.10
N THR A 432 -8.17 3.57 16.74
CA THR A 432 -8.17 4.98 16.32
C THR A 432 -9.38 5.69 16.91
N ASN A 433 -9.29 7.02 17.07
CA ASN A 433 -10.42 7.86 17.45
C ASN A 433 -11.32 8.15 16.24
N SER A 434 -11.92 7.10 15.68
CA SER A 434 -12.88 7.19 14.58
C SER A 434 -14.15 6.40 14.92
N PHE A 435 -15.29 6.75 14.35
CA PHE A 435 -16.55 6.07 14.66
C PHE A 435 -16.49 4.57 14.34
N LYS A 436 -16.88 3.73 15.32
CA LYS A 436 -16.77 2.25 15.23
C LYS A 436 -18.11 1.56 14.92
N GLY A 437 -19.20 2.29 14.75
CA GLY A 437 -20.54 1.73 14.48
C GLY A 437 -20.78 1.15 13.07
N ARG A 438 -19.77 1.13 12.18
CA ARG A 438 -19.86 0.49 10.85
C ARG A 438 -18.99 -0.77 10.75
N ARG A 439 -17.67 -0.59 10.67
CA ARG A 439 -16.72 -1.72 10.51
C ARG A 439 -16.68 -2.64 11.74
N GLU A 440 -16.80 -2.07 12.94
CA GLU A 440 -16.81 -2.84 14.21
C GLU A 440 -18.22 -3.10 14.75
N LEU A 441 -19.26 -3.04 13.90
CA LEU A 441 -20.64 -3.27 14.33
C LEU A 441 -20.81 -4.59 15.08
N ARG A 442 -20.11 -5.65 14.64
CA ARG A 442 -20.10 -6.95 15.30
C ARG A 442 -19.64 -6.88 16.75
N ASN A 443 -18.65 -6.05 17.08
CA ASN A 443 -18.15 -5.90 18.45
C ASN A 443 -19.19 -5.22 19.34
N HIS A 444 -19.93 -4.23 18.81
CA HIS A 444 -21.05 -3.62 19.52
C HIS A 444 -22.21 -4.61 19.77
N VAL A 445 -22.48 -5.51 18.81
CA VAL A 445 -23.49 -6.56 18.96
C VAL A 445 -23.08 -7.55 20.04
N LEU A 446 -21.83 -8.04 20.02
CA LEU A 446 -21.29 -8.92 21.07
C LEU A 446 -21.35 -8.26 22.46
N ALA A 447 -20.95 -6.99 22.57
CA ALA A 447 -21.07 -6.24 23.82
C ALA A 447 -22.54 -6.12 24.30
N SER A 448 -23.48 -5.96 23.36
CA SER A 448 -24.92 -5.96 23.68
C SER A 448 -25.45 -7.31 24.19
N MET A 449 -24.78 -8.41 23.82
CA MET A 449 -25.10 -9.77 24.25
C MET A 449 -24.42 -10.17 25.57
N GLY A 450 -23.69 -9.25 26.22
CA GLY A 450 -23.06 -9.49 27.51
C GLY A 450 -21.60 -9.94 27.44
N TYR A 451 -20.89 -9.67 26.35
CA TYR A 451 -19.45 -9.96 26.26
C TYR A 451 -18.62 -8.69 26.53
N CYS A 452 -17.49 -8.86 27.19
CA CYS A 452 -16.40 -7.87 27.19
C CYS A 452 -15.62 -8.03 25.89
N VAL A 453 -15.73 -7.11 24.94
CA VAL A 453 -14.99 -7.24 23.66
C VAL A 453 -13.77 -6.32 23.68
N VAL A 454 -12.61 -6.85 23.28
CA VAL A 454 -11.33 -6.14 23.29
C VAL A 454 -10.70 -6.22 21.91
N CYS A 455 -10.10 -5.12 21.43
CA CYS A 455 -9.21 -5.09 20.26
C CYS A 455 -7.91 -4.40 20.69
N ILE A 456 -6.74 -4.95 20.36
CA ILE A 456 -5.45 -4.40 20.77
C ILE A 456 -4.54 -4.26 19.55
N ASP A 457 -3.99 -3.06 19.36
CA ASP A 457 -2.91 -2.82 18.40
C ASP A 457 -1.57 -3.08 19.10
N GLY A 458 -1.06 -4.30 18.95
CA GLY A 458 0.25 -4.73 19.46
C GLY A 458 1.41 -4.27 18.57
N ARG A 459 2.65 -4.55 19.00
CA ARG A 459 3.86 -4.34 18.18
C ARG A 459 3.72 -5.12 16.87
N GLY A 460 4.14 -4.51 15.76
CA GLY A 460 3.82 -5.00 14.41
C GLY A 460 2.70 -4.24 13.71
N SER A 461 1.77 -3.62 14.45
CA SER A 461 0.70 -2.81 13.83
C SER A 461 1.21 -1.49 13.22
N ALA A 462 0.44 -0.93 12.29
CA ALA A 462 0.84 0.21 11.48
C ALA A 462 0.74 1.57 12.20
N ASN A 463 1.23 2.63 11.53
CA ASN A 463 1.14 4.04 11.95
C ASN A 463 1.87 4.38 13.26
N ARG A 464 2.88 3.58 13.62
CA ARG A 464 3.70 3.76 14.83
C ARG A 464 5.21 3.88 14.54
N GLY A 465 5.57 3.97 13.26
CA GLY A 465 6.95 4.02 12.79
C GLY A 465 7.56 2.64 12.59
N PHE A 466 8.64 2.62 11.82
CA PHE A 466 9.29 1.42 11.35
C PHE A 466 9.78 0.50 12.48
N LEU A 467 10.36 1.07 13.55
CA LEU A 467 10.87 0.28 14.67
C LEU A 467 9.75 -0.45 15.42
N PHE A 468 8.57 0.16 15.52
CA PHE A 468 7.43 -0.45 16.17
C PHE A 468 6.89 -1.63 15.35
N GLU A 469 6.78 -1.48 14.02
CA GLU A 469 6.36 -2.54 13.10
C GLU A 469 7.40 -3.67 13.03
N SER A 470 8.70 -3.35 13.02
CA SER A 470 9.80 -4.31 12.84
C SER A 470 9.94 -5.36 13.95
N HIS A 471 9.24 -5.23 15.07
CA HIS A 471 9.28 -6.21 16.16
C HIS A 471 8.95 -7.65 15.70
N ILE A 472 8.04 -7.77 14.73
CA ILE A 472 7.55 -9.05 14.19
C ILE A 472 8.48 -9.64 13.11
N PHE A 473 9.48 -8.88 12.65
CA PHE A 473 10.38 -9.35 11.59
C PHE A 473 11.08 -10.66 11.99
N GLY A 474 10.98 -11.65 11.10
CA GLY A 474 11.49 -13.00 11.27
C GLY A 474 10.74 -13.87 12.26
N ARG A 475 9.67 -13.35 12.91
CA ARG A 475 9.08 -13.91 14.14
C ARG A 475 7.56 -13.69 14.23
N LEU A 476 6.86 -13.68 13.09
CA LEU A 476 5.41 -13.49 13.03
C LEU A 476 4.68 -14.50 13.93
N GLY A 477 3.65 -14.05 14.64
CA GLY A 477 2.81 -14.86 15.54
C GLY A 477 3.48 -15.25 16.86
N LEU A 478 4.56 -14.57 17.24
CA LEU A 478 5.23 -14.74 18.53
C LEU A 478 5.09 -13.47 19.37
N VAL A 479 5.60 -12.35 18.85
CA VAL A 479 5.66 -11.07 19.60
C VAL A 479 4.27 -10.52 19.85
N GLU A 480 3.39 -10.66 18.87
CA GLU A 480 2.03 -10.13 18.89
C GLU A 480 1.20 -10.80 19.99
N LEU A 481 1.40 -12.09 20.24
CA LEU A 481 0.65 -12.86 21.23
C LEU A 481 0.95 -12.40 22.66
N ASP A 482 2.23 -12.17 22.98
CA ASP A 482 2.65 -11.69 24.29
C ASP A 482 1.98 -10.34 24.60
N ASP A 483 1.96 -9.45 23.60
CA ASP A 483 1.30 -8.14 23.70
C ASP A 483 -0.21 -8.27 23.95
N GLN A 484 -0.89 -9.20 23.23
CA GLN A 484 -2.32 -9.44 23.44
C GLN A 484 -2.61 -9.90 24.87
N VAL A 485 -1.85 -10.86 25.39
CA VAL A 485 -2.07 -11.44 26.73
C VAL A 485 -1.74 -10.43 27.83
N GLU A 486 -0.65 -9.67 27.69
CA GLU A 486 -0.25 -8.66 28.66
C GLU A 486 -1.29 -7.54 28.78
N VAL A 487 -1.71 -6.96 27.66
CA VAL A 487 -2.71 -5.87 27.66
C VAL A 487 -4.08 -6.37 28.12
N LEU A 488 -4.47 -7.60 27.77
CA LEU A 488 -5.72 -8.18 28.23
C LEU A 488 -5.74 -8.40 29.75
N SER A 489 -4.61 -8.84 30.31
CA SER A 489 -4.47 -9.02 31.76
C SER A 489 -4.51 -7.67 32.49
N TRP A 490 -3.81 -6.66 31.96
CA TRP A 490 -3.86 -5.30 32.47
C TRP A 490 -5.28 -4.72 32.45
N LEU A 491 -6.04 -4.93 31.35
CA LEU A 491 -7.44 -4.50 31.26
C LEU A 491 -8.33 -5.20 32.29
N ALA A 492 -8.12 -6.48 32.55
CA ALA A 492 -8.87 -7.24 33.54
C ALA A 492 -8.61 -6.76 34.98
N ASP A 493 -7.39 -6.33 35.29
CA ASP A 493 -7.07 -5.71 36.59
C ASP A 493 -7.82 -4.40 36.81
N GLN A 494 -8.01 -3.61 35.74
CA GLN A 494 -8.81 -2.38 35.78
C GLN A 494 -10.32 -2.65 35.78
N ASN A 495 -10.74 -3.81 35.27
CA ASN A 495 -12.15 -4.17 35.08
C ASN A 495 -12.45 -5.55 35.71
N PRO A 496 -12.66 -5.64 37.05
CA PRO A 496 -12.81 -6.92 37.76
C PRO A 496 -13.99 -7.81 37.33
N TYR A 497 -14.92 -7.25 36.56
CA TYR A 497 -16.04 -7.97 35.96
C TYR A 497 -15.67 -8.71 34.67
N MET A 498 -14.45 -8.54 34.12
CA MET A 498 -13.92 -9.38 33.05
C MET A 498 -13.62 -10.78 33.59
N ASP A 499 -14.27 -11.79 33.03
CA ASP A 499 -14.06 -13.19 33.41
C ASP A 499 -12.92 -13.82 32.61
N MET A 500 -11.71 -13.71 33.14
CA MET A 500 -10.51 -14.29 32.51
C MET A 500 -10.48 -15.83 32.50
N ASN A 501 -11.47 -16.51 33.10
CA ASN A 501 -11.64 -17.95 32.91
C ASN A 501 -12.43 -18.32 31.64
N ARG A 502 -13.08 -17.33 31.00
CA ARG A 502 -13.92 -17.50 29.80
C ARG A 502 -13.50 -16.50 28.72
N VAL A 503 -12.29 -16.67 28.20
CA VAL A 503 -11.74 -15.85 27.12
C VAL A 503 -11.81 -16.62 25.80
N ALA A 504 -12.40 -16.01 24.78
CA ALA A 504 -12.33 -16.47 23.39
C ALA A 504 -11.50 -15.50 22.55
N ILE A 505 -10.80 -16.01 21.54
CA ILE A 505 -10.09 -15.19 20.55
C ILE A 505 -10.67 -15.42 19.16
N HIS A 506 -10.75 -14.36 18.37
CA HIS A 506 -11.29 -14.40 17.02
C HIS A 506 -10.60 -13.38 16.11
N GLY A 507 -10.30 -13.79 14.89
CA GLY A 507 -9.83 -12.88 13.84
C GLY A 507 -9.97 -13.48 12.44
N TRP A 508 -9.78 -12.63 11.43
CA TRP A 508 -9.82 -12.98 10.01
C TRP A 508 -8.45 -12.77 9.36
N SER A 509 -8.07 -13.58 8.37
CA SER A 509 -6.76 -13.51 7.72
C SER A 509 -5.62 -13.63 8.76
N TYR A 510 -4.75 -12.63 8.88
CA TYR A 510 -3.71 -12.58 9.91
C TYR A 510 -4.28 -12.72 11.34
N GLY A 511 -5.45 -12.15 11.61
CA GLY A 511 -6.14 -12.33 12.88
C GLY A 511 -6.58 -13.79 13.12
N GLY A 512 -6.91 -14.52 12.06
CA GLY A 512 -7.20 -15.95 12.13
C GLY A 512 -5.93 -16.76 12.44
N TYR A 513 -4.81 -16.40 11.80
CA TYR A 513 -3.49 -16.95 12.11
C TYR A 513 -3.15 -16.75 13.61
N ILE A 514 -3.24 -15.52 14.10
CA ILE A 514 -3.03 -15.19 15.51
C ILE A 514 -4.00 -15.95 16.43
N SER A 515 -5.26 -16.11 16.02
CA SER A 515 -6.24 -16.89 16.79
C SER A 515 -5.81 -18.36 16.95
N LEU A 516 -5.28 -19.00 15.91
CA LEU A 516 -4.76 -20.37 16.00
C LEU A 516 -3.50 -20.45 16.86
N MET A 517 -2.55 -19.55 16.64
CA MET A 517 -1.30 -19.50 17.41
C MET A 517 -1.55 -19.22 18.89
N ALA A 518 -2.53 -18.38 19.22
CA ALA A 518 -2.94 -18.08 20.59
C ALA A 518 -3.44 -19.32 21.35
N LEU A 519 -4.25 -20.16 20.69
CA LEU A 519 -4.79 -21.38 21.30
C LEU A 519 -3.69 -22.38 21.66
N VAL A 520 -2.63 -22.43 20.85
CA VAL A 520 -1.47 -23.30 21.06
C VAL A 520 -0.51 -22.75 22.11
N SER A 521 -0.20 -21.44 22.04
CA SER A 521 0.81 -20.82 22.90
C SER A 521 0.27 -20.49 24.29
N TYR A 522 -1.02 -20.17 24.38
CA TYR A 522 -1.69 -19.72 25.60
C TYR A 522 -3.01 -20.47 25.89
N PRO A 523 -3.02 -21.83 25.91
CA PRO A 523 -4.25 -22.63 26.12
C PRO A 523 -4.86 -22.41 27.51
N HIS A 524 -4.08 -21.93 28.47
CA HIS A 524 -4.57 -21.57 29.80
C HIS A 524 -5.38 -20.27 29.80
N VAL A 525 -5.10 -19.34 28.87
CA VAL A 525 -5.83 -18.09 28.69
C VAL A 525 -7.05 -18.30 27.78
N PHE A 526 -6.84 -18.78 26.56
CA PHE A 526 -7.88 -18.85 25.53
C PHE A 526 -8.59 -20.20 25.56
N LYS A 527 -9.90 -20.18 25.79
CA LYS A 527 -10.75 -21.38 25.84
C LYS A 527 -11.32 -21.76 24.48
N VAL A 528 -11.51 -20.77 23.60
CA VAL A 528 -12.04 -20.96 22.25
C VAL A 528 -11.27 -20.07 21.28
N SER A 529 -10.95 -20.61 20.11
CA SER A 529 -10.40 -19.87 18.99
C SER A 529 -11.31 -19.99 17.78
N VAL A 530 -11.70 -18.84 17.21
CA VAL A 530 -12.45 -18.77 15.96
C VAL A 530 -11.53 -18.17 14.91
N ALA A 531 -10.86 -19.04 14.14
CA ALA A 531 -9.93 -18.64 13.10
C ALA A 531 -10.61 -18.67 11.73
N ALA A 532 -10.67 -17.52 11.05
CA ALA A 532 -11.25 -17.41 9.72
C ALA A 532 -10.19 -17.02 8.69
N ALA A 533 -10.13 -17.77 7.58
CA ALA A 533 -9.10 -17.64 6.53
C ALA A 533 -7.64 -17.53 7.07
N PRO A 534 -7.22 -18.37 8.03
CA PRO A 534 -5.89 -18.24 8.63
C PRO A 534 -4.79 -18.67 7.65
N VAL A 535 -3.66 -17.96 7.67
CA VAL A 535 -2.40 -18.52 7.15
C VAL A 535 -1.96 -19.61 8.14
N THR A 536 -1.86 -20.86 7.68
CA THR A 536 -1.43 -22.00 8.52
C THR A 536 0.04 -22.36 8.28
N SER A 537 0.58 -21.99 7.12
CA SER A 537 2.00 -22.11 6.79
C SER A 537 2.46 -20.97 5.90
N TRP A 538 3.48 -20.25 6.36
CA TRP A 538 4.12 -19.17 5.59
C TRP A 538 4.83 -19.67 4.33
N ARG A 539 5.16 -20.97 4.24
CA ARG A 539 5.74 -21.57 3.02
C ARG A 539 4.75 -21.70 1.86
N LEU A 540 3.47 -21.48 2.13
CA LEU A 540 2.37 -21.54 1.16
C LEU A 540 1.86 -20.15 0.78
N TYR A 541 2.35 -19.10 1.43
CA TYR A 541 1.97 -17.72 1.15
C TYR A 541 2.98 -17.08 0.18
N ASP A 542 2.62 -15.96 -0.45
CA ASP A 542 3.37 -15.42 -1.59
C ASP A 542 4.75 -14.84 -1.19
N THR A 543 5.58 -14.59 -2.20
CA THR A 543 6.90 -13.98 -2.08
C THR A 543 6.86 -12.55 -1.52
N GLY A 544 5.98 -11.69 -2.02
CA GLY A 544 5.92 -10.26 -1.72
C GLY A 544 5.60 -9.97 -0.26
N TYR A 545 4.67 -10.69 0.34
CA TYR A 545 4.34 -10.57 1.76
C TYR A 545 5.37 -11.29 2.62
N THR A 546 5.60 -12.57 2.35
CA THR A 546 6.28 -13.45 3.31
C THR A 546 7.77 -13.15 3.41
N GLU A 547 8.43 -12.92 2.27
CA GLU A 547 9.87 -12.63 2.26
C GLU A 547 10.17 -11.25 2.89
N ARG A 548 9.22 -10.30 2.83
CA ARG A 548 9.30 -9.00 3.52
C ARG A 548 9.37 -9.17 5.04
N TYR A 549 8.50 -10.00 5.61
CA TYR A 549 8.35 -10.10 7.06
C TYR A 549 9.13 -11.25 7.70
N ILE A 550 9.54 -12.29 6.94
CA ILE A 550 10.23 -13.47 7.48
C ILE A 550 11.62 -13.69 6.86
N ASP A 551 12.00 -12.94 5.81
CA ASP A 551 13.14 -13.24 4.92
C ASP A 551 12.89 -14.50 4.06
N LEU A 552 13.87 -14.86 3.23
CA LEU A 552 13.82 -16.07 2.41
C LEU A 552 13.74 -17.33 3.28
N PRO A 553 13.01 -18.38 2.86
CA PRO A 553 12.93 -19.65 3.58
C PRO A 553 14.28 -20.28 3.92
N GLN A 554 15.30 -20.07 3.09
CA GLN A 554 16.67 -20.56 3.29
C GLN A 554 17.46 -19.69 4.28
N ALA A 555 17.11 -18.41 4.41
CA ALA A 555 17.77 -17.47 5.32
C ALA A 555 17.20 -17.52 6.74
N ASN A 556 15.93 -17.87 6.90
CA ASN A 556 15.26 -17.94 8.20
C ASN A 556 14.35 -19.17 8.35
N PRO A 557 14.88 -20.40 8.24
CA PRO A 557 14.06 -21.62 8.34
C PRO A 557 13.29 -21.69 9.67
N ASP A 558 13.92 -21.28 10.78
CA ASP A 558 13.30 -21.27 12.11
C ASP A 558 12.10 -20.32 12.20
N GLY A 559 12.14 -19.17 11.53
CA GLY A 559 11.00 -18.24 11.49
C GLY A 559 9.79 -18.84 10.78
N TYR A 560 10.01 -19.55 9.66
CA TYR A 560 8.94 -20.25 8.95
C TYR A 560 8.37 -21.41 9.76
N ASP A 561 9.22 -22.17 10.45
CA ASP A 561 8.79 -23.34 11.21
C ASP A 561 8.09 -22.93 12.51
N ASN A 562 8.63 -21.95 13.23
CA ASN A 562 8.01 -21.44 14.46
C ASN A 562 6.71 -20.66 14.18
N GLY A 563 6.65 -19.90 13.08
CA GLY A 563 5.48 -19.15 12.66
C GLY A 563 4.43 -19.99 11.90
N SER A 564 4.67 -21.29 11.65
CA SER A 564 3.67 -22.15 11.00
C SER A 564 2.83 -22.86 12.05
N VAL A 565 1.51 -22.66 12.01
CA VAL A 565 0.54 -23.40 12.82
C VAL A 565 0.70 -24.92 12.66
N LEU A 566 1.01 -25.37 11.43
CA LEU A 566 1.19 -26.79 11.11
C LEU A 566 2.31 -27.45 11.92
N SER A 567 3.35 -26.70 12.30
CA SER A 567 4.44 -27.21 13.15
C SER A 567 3.99 -27.53 14.58
N HIS A 568 2.87 -26.96 15.02
CA HIS A 568 2.40 -27.05 16.40
C HIS A 568 1.07 -27.79 16.55
N VAL A 569 0.61 -28.55 15.54
CA VAL A 569 -0.65 -29.31 15.59
C VAL A 569 -0.75 -30.20 16.83
N HIS A 570 0.35 -30.83 17.24
CA HIS A 570 0.45 -31.68 18.42
C HIS A 570 0.25 -30.96 19.77
N LYS A 571 0.22 -29.62 19.77
CA LYS A 571 0.00 -28.78 20.96
C LYS A 571 -1.43 -28.24 21.06
N PHE A 572 -2.28 -28.48 20.05
CA PHE A 572 -3.69 -28.12 20.15
C PHE A 572 -4.38 -28.97 21.23
N PRO A 573 -5.40 -28.43 21.92
CA PRO A 573 -6.18 -29.18 22.90
C PRO A 573 -6.83 -30.44 22.29
N GLU A 574 -6.81 -31.56 23.01
CA GLU A 574 -7.38 -32.86 22.58
C GLU A 574 -8.87 -33.04 22.91
N GLU A 575 -9.56 -32.00 23.39
CA GLU A 575 -10.91 -32.08 24.02
C GLU A 575 -11.98 -32.86 23.24
#